data_AF-A0AAR2L3Y3-F1
#
_entry.id   AF-A0AAR2L3Y3-F1
#
_cell.length_a   1.000
_cell.length_b   1.000
_cell.length_c   1.000
_cell.angle_alpha   90.00
_cell.angle_beta   90.00
_cell.angle_gamma   90.00
#
_symmetry.space_group_name_H-M   'P 1'
#
loop_
_entity.id
_entity.type
_entity.pdbx_description
1 polymer ?
#
loop_
_entity_poly.entity_id
_entity_poly.type
_entity_poly.pdbx_seq_one_letter_code
_entity_poly.pdbx_strand_id
1 'polypeptide(L)'
;MLKSVSLAVDFITAHFGSGRDSEEKIRLGKSSLCPSISQLVLSQLCPAIRNILQDGLKAFKLDLIIGQRRNKPWSVVEASTQPGL
;
A
#
# COMPACT_ATOMS: atom_id res chain seq x y z
N MET A 1 5.18 -13.52 -1.52
CA MET A 1 5.03 -12.04 -1.53
C MET A 1 4.15 -11.58 -2.68
N LEU A 2 4.52 -11.79 -3.93
CA LEU A 2 3.68 -11.42 -5.09
C LEU A 2 2.30 -12.11 -5.10
N LYS A 3 2.22 -13.37 -4.64
CA LYS A 3 0.94 -14.07 -4.46
C LYS A 3 -0.04 -13.32 -3.55
N SER A 4 0.46 -12.74 -2.45
CA SER A 4 -0.37 -11.96 -1.51
C SER A 4 -0.87 -10.65 -2.14
N VAL A 5 -0.06 -10.04 -3.01
CA VAL A 5 -0.49 -8.86 -3.79
C VAL A 5 -1.57 -9.26 -4.79
N SER A 6 -1.37 -10.35 -5.54
CA SER A 6 -2.36 -10.85 -6.49
C SER A 6 -3.71 -11.08 -5.81
N LEU A 7 -3.72 -11.81 -4.69
CA LEU A 7 -4.95 -12.06 -3.93
C LEU A 7 -5.62 -10.77 -3.43
N ALA A 8 -4.84 -9.81 -2.91
CA ALA A 8 -5.39 -8.53 -2.47
C ALA A 8 -6.03 -7.75 -3.63
N VAL A 9 -5.40 -7.77 -4.81
CA VAL A 9 -5.94 -7.16 -6.03
C VAL A 9 -7.20 -7.89 -6.50
N ASP A 10 -7.24 -9.22 -6.44
CA ASP A 10 -8.41 -10.01 -6.80
C ASP A 10 -9.61 -9.67 -5.91
N PHE A 11 -9.41 -9.55 -4.59
CA PHE A 11 -10.48 -9.14 -3.67
C PHE A 11 -10.98 -7.72 -3.93
N ILE A 12 -10.09 -6.78 -4.23
CA ILE A 12 -10.47 -5.40 -4.55
C ILE A 12 -11.22 -5.37 -5.88
N THR A 13 -10.75 -6.11 -6.89
CA THR A 13 -11.42 -6.24 -8.19
C THR A 13 -12.82 -6.82 -8.03
N ALA A 14 -12.97 -7.88 -7.23
CA ALA A 14 -14.27 -8.48 -6.92
C ALA A 14 -15.21 -7.49 -6.21
N HIS A 15 -14.70 -6.70 -5.26
CA HIS A 15 -15.46 -5.64 -4.57
C HIS A 15 -16.03 -4.62 -5.57
N PHE A 16 -15.21 -4.10 -6.48
CA PHE A 16 -15.67 -3.18 -7.53
C PHE A 16 -16.54 -3.84 -8.60
N GLY A 17 -16.40 -5.16 -8.80
CA GLY A 17 -17.24 -5.94 -9.70
C GLY A 17 -18.70 -6.02 -9.29
N SER A 18 -19.03 -5.71 -8.02
CA SER A 18 -20.42 -5.61 -7.55
C SER A 18 -21.18 -4.39 -8.11
N GLY A 19 -20.47 -3.37 -8.61
CA GLY A 19 -21.09 -2.17 -9.18
C GLY A 19 -21.31 -2.30 -10.69
N ARG A 20 -22.51 -1.97 -11.17
CA ARG A 20 -22.93 -2.12 -12.57
C ARG A 20 -22.54 -0.92 -13.43
N ASP A 21 -22.50 0.27 -12.84
CA ASP A 21 -22.16 1.53 -13.52
C ASP A 21 -21.02 2.28 -12.81
N SER A 22 -20.63 3.41 -13.39
CA SER A 22 -19.52 4.23 -12.90
C SER A 22 -19.84 4.88 -11.54
N GLU A 23 -21.08 5.29 -11.32
CA GLU A 23 -21.49 5.96 -10.09
C GLU A 23 -21.46 4.98 -8.90
N GLU A 24 -21.96 3.76 -9.10
CA GLU A 24 -21.85 2.70 -8.11
C GLU A 24 -20.40 2.36 -7.78
N LYS A 25 -19.52 2.28 -8.79
CA LYS A 25 -18.08 2.04 -8.57
C LYS A 25 -17.41 3.18 -7.81
N ILE A 26 -17.77 4.43 -8.10
CA ILE A 26 -17.30 5.59 -7.32
C ILE A 26 -17.74 5.48 -5.87
N ARG A 27 -19.01 5.09 -5.62
CA ARG A 27 -19.53 4.89 -4.25
C ARG A 27 -18.79 3.76 -3.53
N LEU A 28 -18.57 2.62 -4.21
CA LEU A 28 -17.83 1.47 -3.67
C LEU A 28 -16.37 1.81 -3.34
N GLY A 29 -15.77 2.78 -4.04
CA GLY A 29 -14.40 3.25 -3.76
C GLY A 29 -14.30 4.28 -2.64
N LYS A 30 -15.41 4.92 -2.24
CA LYS A 30 -15.43 5.90 -1.14
C LYS A 30 -15.54 5.17 0.19
N SER A 31 -14.45 5.12 0.96
CA SER A 31 -14.42 4.46 2.28
C SER A 31 -15.43 5.01 3.29
N SER A 32 -15.79 6.30 3.18
CA SER A 32 -16.83 6.92 4.00
C SER A 32 -18.24 6.37 3.71
N LEU A 33 -18.48 5.88 2.50
CA LEU A 33 -19.76 5.30 2.08
C LEU A 33 -19.73 3.77 2.10
N CYS A 34 -18.56 3.18 1.90
CA CYS A 34 -18.35 1.76 1.82
C CYS A 34 -17.09 1.35 2.62
N PRO A 35 -17.21 1.12 3.95
CA PRO A 35 -16.06 0.79 4.80
C PRO A 35 -15.34 -0.51 4.43
N SER A 36 -15.98 -1.40 3.66
CA SER A 36 -15.35 -2.65 3.22
C SER A 36 -14.12 -2.40 2.33
N ILE A 37 -14.09 -1.33 1.53
CA ILE A 37 -12.91 -1.03 0.71
C ILE A 37 -11.70 -0.65 1.56
N SER A 38 -11.88 0.13 2.64
CA SER A 38 -10.78 0.47 3.53
C SER A 38 -10.28 -0.75 4.29
N GLN A 39 -11.18 -1.65 4.71
CA GLN A 39 -10.80 -2.91 5.32
C GLN A 39 -9.99 -3.79 4.35
N LEU A 40 -10.43 -3.95 3.10
CA LEU A 40 -9.68 -4.72 2.09
C LEU A 40 -8.28 -4.14 1.86
N VAL A 41 -8.17 -2.83 1.73
CA VAL A 41 -6.89 -2.16 1.52
C VAL A 41 -5.99 -2.30 2.76
N LEU A 42 -6.49 -1.99 3.95
CA LEU A 42 -5.68 -1.98 5.18
C LEU A 42 -5.30 -3.38 5.66
N SER A 43 -6.15 -4.38 5.46
CA SER A 43 -5.91 -5.75 5.93
C SER A 43 -5.20 -6.64 4.91
N GLN A 44 -5.34 -6.38 3.61
CA GLN A 44 -4.76 -7.24 2.56
C GLN A 44 -3.66 -6.53 1.79
N LEU A 45 -3.97 -5.40 1.15
CA LEU A 45 -3.05 -4.74 0.23
C LEU A 45 -1.87 -4.07 0.97
N CYS A 46 -2.16 -3.31 2.03
CA CYS A 46 -1.13 -2.59 2.79
C CYS A 46 -0.07 -3.53 3.39
N PRO A 47 -0.42 -4.66 4.03
CA PRO A 47 0.57 -5.64 4.49
C PRO A 47 1.33 -6.29 3.34
N ALA A 48 0.68 -6.61 2.22
CA ALA A 48 1.34 -7.23 1.07
C ALA A 48 2.43 -6.32 0.47
N ILE A 49 2.11 -5.03 0.27
CA ILE A 49 3.07 -4.03 -0.21
C ILE A 49 4.14 -3.72 0.84
N ARG A 50 3.76 -3.62 2.13
CA ARG A 50 4.74 -3.44 3.22
C ARG A 50 5.77 -4.56 3.23
N ASN A 51 5.33 -5.81 3.07
CA ASN A 51 6.25 -6.95 3.02
C ASN A 51 7.23 -6.78 1.86
N ILE A 52 6.77 -6.36 0.67
CA ILE A 52 7.65 -6.06 -0.48
C ILE A 52 8.70 -5.02 -0.14
N LEU A 53 8.30 -3.93 0.51
CA LEU A 53 9.24 -2.88 0.93
C LEU A 53 10.21 -3.32 2.04
N GLN A 54 9.87 -4.37 2.79
CA GLN A 54 10.72 -4.91 3.86
C GLN A 54 11.68 -5.98 3.37
N ASP A 55 11.35 -6.67 2.27
CA ASP A 55 12.21 -7.71 1.71
C ASP A 55 13.51 -7.12 1.20
N GLY A 56 14.62 -7.67 1.69
CA GLY A 56 15.96 -7.14 1.44
C GLY A 56 16.26 -5.77 2.09
N LEU A 57 15.36 -5.19 2.89
CA LEU A 57 15.58 -3.89 3.52
C LEU A 57 16.62 -4.02 4.65
N LYS A 58 17.78 -3.39 4.46
CA LYS A 58 18.82 -3.28 5.50
C LYS A 58 18.21 -2.72 6.78
N ALA A 59 18.48 -3.31 7.94
CA ALA A 59 17.89 -2.88 9.22
C ALA A 59 18.22 -1.41 9.59
N PHE A 60 19.37 -0.91 9.13
CA PHE A 60 19.83 0.45 9.38
C PHE A 60 20.39 1.08 8.10
N LYS A 61 20.28 2.42 8.01
CA LYS A 61 20.92 3.25 6.99
C LYS A 61 21.77 4.32 7.67
N LEU A 62 22.82 4.76 6.99
CA LEU A 62 23.62 5.90 7.40
C LEU A 62 23.04 7.17 6.77
N ASP A 63 22.74 8.15 7.61
CA ASP A 63 22.28 9.48 7.27
C ASP A 63 23.40 10.47 7.57
N LEU A 64 23.68 11.42 6.68
CA LEU A 64 24.83 12.33 6.83
C LEU A 64 24.66 13.28 8.02
N ILE A 65 23.43 13.64 8.37
CA ILE A 65 23.11 14.59 9.44
C ILE A 65 22.81 13.85 10.73
N ILE A 66 21.99 12.78 10.64
CA ILE A 66 21.46 12.07 11.80
C ILE A 66 22.36 10.89 12.22
N GLY A 67 23.28 10.45 11.36
CA GLY A 67 24.10 9.26 11.59
C GLY A 67 23.33 7.97 11.31
N GLN A 68 23.58 6.91 12.09
CA GLN A 68 22.91 5.62 11.88
C GLN A 68 21.46 5.67 12.36
N ARG A 69 20.51 5.37 11.48
CA ARG A 69 19.08 5.30 11.81
C ARG A 69 18.43 4.01 11.30
N ARG A 70 17.37 3.56 11.98
CA ARG A 70 16.60 2.39 11.55
C ARG A 70 15.97 2.65 10.18
N ASN A 71 16.17 1.71 9.26
CA ASN A 71 15.54 1.77 7.96
C ASN A 71 14.13 1.17 8.06
N LYS A 72 13.12 1.96 7.72
CA LYS A 72 11.71 1.54 7.74
C LYS A 72 11.18 1.58 6.30
N PRO A 73 10.10 0.86 5.98
CA PRO A 73 9.43 0.99 4.68
C PRO A 73 9.14 2.45 4.30
N TRP A 74 8.77 3.28 5.29
CA TRP A 74 8.57 4.71 5.10
C TRP A 74 9.83 5.44 4.60
N SER A 75 11.02 5.02 5.01
CA SER A 75 12.28 5.61 4.53
C SER A 75 12.55 5.32 3.06
N VAL A 76 11.99 4.24 2.50
CA VAL A 76 12.02 3.97 1.05
C VAL A 76 11.06 4.91 0.33
N VAL A 77 9.84 5.07 0.85
CA VAL A 77 8.85 6.02 0.32
C VAL A 77 9.44 7.42 0.26
N GLU A 78 9.95 7.93 1.39
CA GLU A 78 10.60 9.24 1.50
C GLU A 78 11.69 9.44 0.45
N ALA A 79 12.54 8.43 0.22
CA ALA A 79 13.64 8.52 -0.74
C ALA A 79 13.16 8.50 -2.20
N SER A 80 12.08 7.75 -2.49
CA SER A 80 11.54 7.59 -3.84
C SER A 80 10.63 8.73 -4.30
N THR A 81 10.07 9.50 -3.36
CA THR A 81 9.13 10.59 -3.63
C THR A 81 9.74 11.97 -3.38
N GLN A 82 11.07 12.08 -3.30
CA GLN A 82 11.70 13.40 -3.27
C GLN A 82 11.36 14.13 -4.57
N PRO A 83 10.89 15.38 -4.50
CA PRO A 83 10.75 16.20 -5.69
C PRO A 83 12.06 16.17 -6.47
N GLY A 84 11.98 15.96 -7.79
CA GLY A 84 13.16 16.05 -8.64
C GLY A 84 13.86 17.39 -8.41
N LEU A 85 15.19 17.37 -8.41
CA LEU A 85 15.99 18.59 -8.50
C LEU A 85 15.66 19.33 -9.80
#